data_AF-A0A2Z7A6D2-F1
#
_entry.id   AF-A0A2Z7A6D2-F1
#
_cell.length_a   1.000
_cell.length_b   1.000
_cell.length_c   1.000
_cell.angle_alpha   90.00
_cell.angle_beta   90.00
_cell.angle_gamma   90.00
#
_symmetry.space_group_name_H-M   'P 1'
#
loop_
_entity.id
_entity.type
_entity.pdbx_description
1 polymer ?
#
loop_
_entity_poly.entity_id
_entity_poly.type
_entity_poly.pdbx_seq_one_letter_code
_entity_poly.pdbx_strand_id
1 'polypeptide(L)'
;MSRFFYIKRDMKRRNIWRCEMSWRDNVYTFSPHTPERSPNLTSFLEAMRGGGLGGEVIKRLTQAQRVANETRSHYVEAMGHHVELMAQLEELRAIQDQENKAVEAVQEALRAQLATERAARATEEEAMRSELEAALNEKTAVEAKLEEAKSRAAEDAERLRGEVTNGWALGKEEFLKSPEFECLCVKKSVAYFRSGFEGCVAQFRANGYPEEEHPASFLDAKKALRDMPEDDEEAAEEEEEEE
;
A
#
# COMPACT_ATOMS: atom_id res chain seq x y z
N MET A 1 -31.35 -35.40 -44.28
CA MET A 1 -31.11 -36.12 -45.56
C MET A 1 -30.23 -37.32 -45.25
N SER A 2 -30.75 -38.55 -45.34
CA SER A 2 -29.98 -39.75 -45.01
C SER A 2 -29.07 -40.14 -46.17
N ARG A 3 -27.74 -40.17 -45.94
CA ARG A 3 -26.75 -40.67 -46.89
C ARG A 3 -26.42 -42.13 -46.55
N PHE A 4 -26.50 -43.01 -47.55
CA PHE A 4 -26.30 -44.44 -47.34
C PHE A 4 -24.86 -44.81 -47.70
N PHE A 5 -24.24 -45.63 -46.85
CA PHE A 5 -22.87 -46.10 -47.03
C PHE A 5 -22.86 -47.51 -47.62
N TYR A 6 -22.20 -47.70 -48.76
CA TYR A 6 -22.04 -49.00 -49.40
C TYR A 6 -20.57 -49.38 -49.52
N ILE A 7 -20.24 -50.58 -49.04
CA ILE A 7 -18.93 -51.20 -49.22
C ILE A 7 -19.09 -52.28 -50.30
N LYS A 8 -18.52 -52.04 -51.49
CA LYS A 8 -18.50 -53.05 -52.56
C LYS A 8 -17.14 -53.75 -52.57
N ARG A 9 -17.14 -55.06 -52.32
CA ARG A 9 -15.97 -55.93 -52.52
C ARG A 9 -15.84 -56.26 -54.00
N ASP A 10 -14.78 -55.78 -54.63
CA ASP A 10 -14.49 -56.10 -56.03
C ASP A 10 -13.88 -57.50 -56.13
N MET A 11 -14.73 -58.50 -56.42
CA MET A 11 -14.29 -59.90 -56.57
C MET A 11 -13.55 -60.17 -57.88
N LYS A 12 -13.42 -59.20 -58.81
CA LYS A 12 -12.75 -59.41 -60.10
C LYS A 12 -11.25 -59.07 -60.10
N ARG A 13 -10.68 -58.53 -59.01
CA ARG A 13 -9.24 -58.25 -58.91
C ARG A 13 -8.60 -59.00 -57.74
N ARG A 14 -7.35 -59.46 -57.92
CA ARG A 14 -6.57 -60.32 -56.99
C ARG A 14 -6.29 -59.74 -55.59
N ASN A 15 -6.86 -58.61 -55.21
CA ASN A 15 -6.63 -57.96 -53.92
C ASN A 15 -7.90 -58.05 -53.07
N ILE A 16 -7.95 -59.05 -52.18
CA ILE A 16 -9.10 -59.40 -51.30
C ILE A 16 -9.50 -58.26 -50.33
N TRP A 17 -8.63 -57.25 -50.20
CA TRP A 17 -8.75 -56.13 -49.26
C TRP A 17 -9.07 -54.78 -49.91
N ARG A 18 -9.21 -54.71 -51.24
CA ARG A 18 -9.62 -53.45 -51.90
C ARG A 18 -11.14 -53.30 -51.81
N CYS A 19 -11.60 -52.46 -50.90
CA CYS A 19 -12.99 -52.04 -50.79
C CYS A 19 -13.17 -50.66 -51.43
N GLU A 20 -14.09 -50.55 -52.38
CA GLU A 20 -14.48 -49.28 -52.96
C GLU A 20 -15.62 -48.68 -52.13
N MET A 21 -15.35 -47.54 -51.51
CA MET A 21 -16.31 -46.80 -50.69
C MET A 21 -16.91 -45.68 -51.54
N SER A 22 -18.23 -45.69 -51.70
CA SER A 22 -18.93 -44.64 -52.44
C SER A 22 -20.14 -44.14 -51.66
N TRP A 23 -20.39 -42.84 -51.75
CA TRP A 23 -21.52 -42.17 -51.11
C TRP A 23 -22.62 -41.93 -52.13
N ARG A 24 -23.88 -42.28 -51.80
CA ARG A 24 -25.05 -41.99 -52.65
C ARG A 24 -26.24 -41.53 -51.82
N ASP A 25 -27.04 -40.66 -52.43
CA ASP A 25 -28.13 -39.93 -51.78
C ASP A 25 -29.50 -40.64 -51.90
N ASN A 26 -29.61 -41.82 -52.55
CA ASN A 26 -30.82 -42.65 -52.53
C ASN A 26 -30.53 -44.18 -52.64
N VAL A 27 -31.45 -45.00 -52.12
CA VAL A 27 -31.34 -46.48 -51.99
C VAL A 27 -31.91 -47.24 -53.21
N TYR A 28 -32.65 -46.59 -54.10
CA TYR A 28 -33.61 -47.25 -54.99
C TYR A 28 -33.13 -47.55 -56.43
N THR A 29 -31.83 -47.70 -56.71
CA THR A 29 -31.35 -47.97 -58.08
C THR A 29 -30.54 -49.25 -58.28
N PHE A 30 -30.74 -50.25 -57.41
CA PHE A 30 -30.42 -51.63 -57.75
C PHE A 30 -31.63 -52.52 -57.48
N SER A 31 -32.49 -52.71 -58.48
CA SER A 31 -33.24 -53.96 -58.55
C SER A 31 -32.21 -55.07 -58.68
N PRO A 32 -32.13 -56.04 -57.74
CA PRO A 32 -31.23 -57.17 -57.94
C PRO A 32 -31.62 -57.86 -59.25
N HIS A 33 -30.65 -58.08 -60.13
CA HIS A 33 -30.87 -58.94 -61.29
C HIS A 33 -31.37 -60.29 -60.78
N THR A 34 -32.62 -60.61 -61.08
CA THR A 34 -33.15 -61.96 -60.89
C THR A 34 -32.29 -62.91 -61.70
N PRO A 35 -31.79 -64.03 -61.15
CA PRO A 35 -31.17 -65.07 -61.96
C PRO A 35 -32.22 -65.55 -62.96
N GLU A 36 -31.95 -65.40 -64.26
CA GLU A 36 -32.88 -65.67 -65.37
C GLU A 36 -33.32 -67.14 -65.50
N ARG A 37 -32.89 -68.01 -64.60
CA ARG A 37 -33.25 -69.42 -64.61
C ARG A 37 -33.61 -69.86 -63.21
N SER A 38 -34.90 -70.13 -62.99
CA SER A 38 -35.33 -70.88 -61.81
C SER A 38 -34.66 -72.26 -61.86
N PRO A 39 -33.91 -72.67 -60.83
CA PRO A 39 -33.48 -74.06 -60.74
C PRO A 39 -34.73 -74.93 -60.71
N ASN A 40 -34.79 -75.92 -61.60
CA ASN A 40 -35.89 -76.87 -61.67
C ASN A 40 -36.03 -77.56 -60.30
N LEU A 41 -37.09 -77.22 -59.56
CA LEU A 41 -37.39 -77.78 -58.23
C LEU A 41 -37.54 -79.31 -58.29
N THR A 42 -37.99 -79.85 -59.42
CA THR A 42 -38.22 -81.28 -59.62
C THR A 42 -36.91 -82.09 -59.63
N SER A 43 -35.86 -81.62 -60.32
CA SER A 43 -34.58 -82.33 -60.37
C SER A 43 -33.80 -82.25 -59.06
N PHE A 44 -33.96 -81.17 -58.30
CA PHE A 44 -33.39 -81.03 -56.96
C PHE A 44 -34.06 -81.98 -55.95
N LEU A 45 -35.39 -82.09 -56.02
CA LEU A 45 -36.17 -82.99 -55.16
C LEU A 45 -35.96 -84.48 -55.51
N GLU A 46 -35.69 -84.82 -56.78
CA GLU A 46 -35.31 -86.18 -57.18
C GLU A 46 -33.92 -86.58 -56.65
N ALA A 47 -32.93 -85.70 -56.73
CA ALA A 47 -31.58 -85.96 -56.20
C ALA A 47 -31.56 -86.17 -54.68
N MET A 48 -32.43 -85.45 -53.96
CA MET A 48 -32.63 -85.59 -52.51
C MET A 48 -33.37 -86.89 -52.11
N ARG A 49 -34.15 -87.47 -53.04
CA ARG A 49 -34.98 -88.67 -52.79
C ARG A 49 -34.19 -89.99 -52.96
N GLY A 50 -33.08 -89.97 -53.68
CA GLY A 50 -32.32 -91.17 -54.06
C GLY A 50 -31.09 -91.53 -53.22
N GLY A 51 -30.68 -90.73 -52.23
CA GLY A 51 -29.43 -90.98 -51.47
C GLY A 51 -29.54 -90.64 -49.98
N GLY A 52 -29.05 -91.52 -49.11
CA GLY A 52 -29.08 -91.42 -47.63
C GLY A 52 -28.31 -90.25 -47.00
N LEU A 53 -27.98 -89.20 -47.76
CA LEU A 53 -27.25 -88.00 -47.33
C LEU A 53 -28.18 -86.87 -46.85
N GLY A 54 -29.50 -86.97 -47.04
CA GLY A 54 -30.46 -85.91 -46.70
C GLY A 54 -30.51 -85.56 -45.20
N GLY A 55 -30.36 -86.55 -44.31
CA GLY A 55 -30.38 -86.31 -42.86
C GLY A 55 -29.17 -85.50 -42.34
N GLU A 56 -27.99 -85.71 -42.93
CA GLU A 56 -26.76 -84.99 -42.57
C GLU A 56 -26.77 -83.53 -43.06
N VAL A 57 -27.30 -83.29 -44.27
CA VAL A 57 -27.48 -81.94 -44.81
C VAL A 57 -28.46 -81.14 -43.96
N ILE A 58 -29.57 -81.75 -43.52
CA ILE A 58 -30.54 -81.09 -42.63
C ILE A 58 -29.87 -80.73 -41.30
N LYS A 59 -29.11 -81.64 -40.67
CA LYS A 59 -28.39 -81.36 -39.42
C LYS A 59 -27.42 -80.19 -39.55
N ARG A 60 -26.59 -80.16 -40.60
CA ARG A 60 -25.64 -79.06 -40.85
C ARG A 60 -26.35 -77.74 -41.12
N LEU A 61 -27.45 -77.77 -41.87
CA LEU A 61 -28.27 -76.59 -42.14
C LEU A 61 -28.90 -76.04 -40.84
N THR A 62 -29.48 -76.91 -40.01
CA THR A 62 -30.04 -76.52 -38.71
C THR A 62 -28.96 -75.95 -37.79
N GLN A 63 -27.76 -76.54 -37.77
CA GLN A 63 -26.63 -76.02 -36.99
C GLN A 63 -26.16 -74.65 -37.50
N ALA A 64 -25.98 -74.49 -38.81
CA ALA A 64 -25.61 -73.21 -39.41
C ALA A 64 -26.66 -72.13 -39.16
N GLN A 65 -27.95 -72.48 -39.22
CA GLN A 65 -29.05 -71.57 -38.91
C GLN A 65 -29.04 -71.15 -37.43
N ARG A 66 -28.76 -72.09 -36.51
CA ARG A 66 -28.64 -71.77 -35.08
C ARG A 66 -27.49 -70.79 -34.83
N VAL A 67 -26.30 -71.07 -35.34
CA VAL A 67 -25.12 -70.18 -35.22
C VAL A 67 -25.40 -68.80 -35.85
N ALA A 68 -26.06 -68.75 -37.00
CA ALA A 68 -26.44 -67.50 -37.64
C ALA A 68 -27.43 -66.69 -36.79
N ASN A 69 -28.40 -67.36 -36.15
CA ASN A 69 -29.36 -66.71 -35.25
C ASN A 69 -28.71 -66.21 -33.96
N GLU A 70 -27.81 -66.98 -33.36
CA GLU A 70 -27.02 -66.58 -32.19
C GLU A 70 -26.16 -65.34 -32.52
N THR A 71 -25.44 -65.38 -33.65
CA THR A 71 -24.65 -64.24 -34.13
C THR A 71 -25.52 -63.00 -34.38
N ARG A 72 -26.71 -63.19 -34.98
CA ARG A 72 -27.67 -62.08 -35.18
C ARG A 72 -28.15 -61.51 -33.85
N SER A 73 -28.44 -62.35 -32.85
CA SER A 73 -28.87 -61.92 -31.53
C SER A 73 -27.79 -61.08 -30.84
N HIS A 74 -26.56 -61.57 -30.81
CA HIS A 74 -25.43 -60.83 -30.24
C HIS A 74 -25.17 -59.50 -30.95
N TYR A 75 -25.33 -59.45 -32.28
CA TYR A 75 -25.22 -58.20 -33.01
C TYR A 75 -26.31 -57.20 -32.61
N VAL A 76 -27.56 -57.65 -32.48
CA VAL A 76 -28.68 -56.78 -32.05
C VAL A 76 -28.46 -56.26 -30.64
N GLU A 77 -28.00 -57.11 -29.72
CA GLU A 77 -27.65 -56.73 -28.35
C GLU A 77 -26.49 -55.73 -28.29
N ALA A 78 -25.40 -55.99 -29.02
CA ALA A 78 -24.27 -55.08 -29.13
C ALA A 78 -24.65 -53.72 -29.74
N MET A 79 -25.56 -53.71 -30.71
CA MET A 79 -26.11 -52.47 -31.27
C MET A 79 -26.96 -51.72 -30.24
N GLY A 80 -27.73 -52.41 -29.40
CA GLY A 80 -28.45 -51.81 -28.28
C GLY A 80 -27.51 -51.10 -27.30
N HIS A 81 -26.47 -51.80 -26.83
CA HIS A 81 -25.46 -51.20 -25.96
C HIS A 81 -24.71 -50.04 -26.61
N HIS A 82 -24.43 -50.11 -27.92
CA HIS A 82 -23.81 -48.99 -28.62
C HIS A 82 -24.70 -47.74 -28.60
N VAL A 83 -26.01 -47.89 -28.82
CA VAL A 83 -26.96 -46.77 -28.74
C VAL A 83 -27.02 -46.20 -27.32
N GLU A 84 -27.04 -47.03 -26.29
CA GLU A 84 -27.00 -46.60 -24.89
C GLU A 84 -25.72 -45.82 -24.56
N LEU A 85 -24.55 -46.34 -24.95
CA LEU A 85 -23.27 -45.65 -24.76
C LEU A 85 -23.20 -44.32 -25.51
N MET A 86 -23.76 -44.25 -26.72
CA MET A 86 -23.83 -43.00 -27.48
C MET A 86 -24.72 -41.97 -26.77
N ALA A 87 -25.86 -42.38 -26.22
CA ALA A 87 -26.72 -41.49 -25.44
C ALA A 87 -25.99 -40.95 -24.19
N GLN A 88 -25.28 -41.82 -23.45
CA GLN A 88 -24.50 -41.40 -22.29
C GLN A 88 -23.37 -40.42 -22.65
N LEU A 89 -22.70 -40.62 -23.79
CA LEU A 89 -21.68 -39.68 -24.27
C LEU A 89 -22.27 -38.31 -24.64
N GLU A 90 -23.46 -38.29 -25.23
CA GLU A 90 -24.17 -37.04 -25.54
C GLU A 90 -24.58 -36.31 -24.25
N GLU A 91 -25.04 -37.02 -23.23
CA GLU A 91 -25.35 -36.46 -21.91
C GLU A 91 -24.11 -35.85 -21.25
N LEU A 92 -22.99 -36.58 -21.20
CA LEU A 92 -21.73 -36.08 -20.63
C LEU A 92 -21.22 -34.85 -21.38
N ARG A 93 -21.36 -34.82 -22.71
CA ARG A 93 -20.98 -33.67 -23.52
C ARG A 93 -21.87 -32.45 -23.20
N ALA A 94 -23.17 -32.65 -23.03
CA ALA A 94 -24.07 -31.58 -22.64
C ALA A 94 -23.74 -31.00 -21.25
N ILE A 95 -23.39 -31.87 -20.28
CA ILE A 95 -22.92 -31.45 -18.96
C ILE A 95 -21.63 -30.63 -19.10
N GLN A 96 -20.65 -31.13 -19.86
CA GLN A 96 -19.39 -30.41 -20.07
C GLN A 96 -19.61 -29.03 -20.72
N ASP A 97 -20.48 -28.94 -21.73
CA ASP A 97 -20.81 -27.66 -22.36
C ASP A 97 -21.51 -26.71 -21.38
N GLN A 98 -22.34 -27.23 -20.47
CA GLN A 98 -22.98 -26.44 -19.42
C GLN A 98 -21.97 -25.98 -18.36
N GLU A 99 -21.05 -26.84 -17.93
CA GLU A 99 -19.99 -26.50 -16.99
C GLU A 99 -19.06 -25.44 -17.56
N ASN A 100 -18.65 -25.56 -18.83
CA ASN A 100 -17.83 -24.57 -19.51
C ASN A 100 -18.53 -23.20 -19.54
N LYS A 101 -19.82 -23.16 -19.89
CA LYS A 101 -20.60 -21.91 -19.85
C LYS A 101 -20.70 -21.33 -18.44
N ALA A 102 -20.86 -22.17 -17.43
CA ALA A 102 -20.90 -21.73 -16.04
C ALA A 102 -19.56 -21.14 -15.60
N VAL A 103 -18.44 -21.78 -15.96
CA VAL A 103 -17.08 -21.29 -15.68
C VAL A 103 -16.84 -19.95 -16.37
N GLU A 104 -17.22 -19.80 -17.64
CA GLU A 104 -17.12 -18.54 -18.37
C GLU A 104 -17.95 -17.44 -17.69
N ALA A 105 -19.20 -17.71 -17.33
CA ALA A 105 -20.06 -16.75 -16.63
C ALA A 105 -19.48 -16.32 -15.27
N VAL A 106 -18.93 -17.26 -14.48
CA VAL A 106 -18.24 -16.95 -13.22
C VAL A 106 -17.00 -16.09 -13.47
N GLN A 107 -16.23 -16.40 -14.51
CA GLN A 107 -15.03 -15.63 -14.86
C GLN A 107 -15.38 -14.21 -15.29
N GLU A 108 -16.43 -14.03 -16.09
CA GLU A 108 -16.94 -12.71 -16.47
C GLU A 108 -17.46 -11.92 -15.28
N ALA A 109 -18.22 -12.55 -14.39
CA ALA A 109 -18.70 -11.92 -13.17
C ALA A 109 -17.54 -11.46 -12.26
N LEU A 110 -16.50 -12.29 -12.11
CA LEU A 110 -15.31 -11.94 -11.34
C LEU A 110 -14.54 -10.77 -11.98
N ARG A 111 -14.39 -10.77 -13.31
CA ARG A 111 -13.77 -9.63 -14.02
C ARG A 111 -14.56 -8.35 -13.83
N ALA A 112 -15.90 -8.40 -13.90
CA ALA A 112 -16.75 -7.25 -13.66
C ALA A 112 -16.60 -6.73 -12.22
N GLN A 113 -16.62 -7.63 -11.22
CA GLN A 113 -16.38 -7.26 -9.82
C GLN A 113 -15.02 -6.60 -9.61
N LEU A 114 -13.95 -7.18 -10.16
CA LEU A 114 -12.61 -6.58 -10.08
C LEU A 114 -12.52 -5.23 -10.78
N ALA A 115 -13.23 -5.03 -11.90
CA ALA A 115 -13.30 -3.73 -12.56
C ALA A 115 -14.01 -2.70 -11.67
N THR A 116 -15.11 -3.07 -11.01
CA THR A 116 -15.81 -2.18 -10.09
C THR A 116 -14.99 -1.84 -8.85
N GLU A 117 -14.27 -2.81 -8.27
CA GLU A 117 -13.42 -2.59 -7.09
C GLU A 117 -12.22 -1.71 -7.44
N ARG A 118 -11.57 -1.93 -8.60
CA ARG A 118 -10.49 -1.06 -9.07
C ARG A 118 -10.95 0.36 -9.36
N ALA A 119 -12.15 0.53 -9.92
CA ALA A 119 -12.71 1.86 -10.15
C ALA A 119 -12.99 2.59 -8.82
N ALA A 120 -13.60 1.90 -7.84
CA ALA A 120 -13.81 2.46 -6.50
C ALA A 120 -12.48 2.82 -5.83
N ARG A 121 -11.51 1.91 -5.85
CA ARG A 121 -10.17 2.14 -5.30
C ARG A 121 -9.45 3.31 -5.96
N ALA A 122 -9.59 3.50 -7.28
CA ALA A 122 -9.00 4.64 -7.98
C ALA A 122 -9.61 5.97 -7.48
N THR A 123 -10.92 6.02 -7.28
CA THR A 123 -11.58 7.22 -6.73
C THR A 123 -11.14 7.52 -5.29
N GLU A 124 -10.99 6.49 -4.46
CA GLU A 124 -10.46 6.64 -3.09
C GLU A 124 -9.00 7.10 -3.10
N GLU A 125 -8.16 6.54 -3.98
CA GLU A 125 -6.76 6.94 -4.11
C GLU A 125 -6.61 8.38 -4.58
N GLU A 126 -7.43 8.83 -5.53
CA GLU A 126 -7.46 10.23 -5.97
C GLU A 126 -7.89 11.17 -4.83
N ALA A 127 -8.92 10.82 -4.05
CA ALA A 127 -9.35 11.59 -2.89
C ALA A 127 -8.23 11.70 -1.84
N MET A 128 -7.59 10.59 -1.48
CA MET A 128 -6.46 10.57 -0.53
C MET A 128 -5.27 11.38 -1.03
N ARG A 129 -4.99 11.37 -2.34
CA ARG A 129 -3.94 12.20 -2.94
C ARG A 129 -4.26 13.68 -2.82
N SER A 130 -5.51 14.09 -3.08
CA SER A 130 -5.94 15.48 -2.90
C SER A 130 -5.87 15.93 -1.44
N GLU A 131 -6.25 15.08 -0.48
CA GLU A 131 -6.11 15.37 0.94
C GLU A 131 -4.64 15.53 1.36
N LEU A 132 -3.75 14.67 0.87
CA LEU A 132 -2.32 14.77 1.13
C LEU A 132 -1.74 16.08 0.56
N GLU A 133 -2.11 16.45 -0.65
CA GLU A 133 -1.69 17.71 -1.27
C GLU A 133 -2.16 18.92 -0.46
N ALA A 134 -3.42 18.93 -0.01
CA ALA A 134 -3.95 19.97 0.86
C ALA A 134 -3.17 20.05 2.19
N ALA A 135 -2.90 18.92 2.83
CA ALA A 135 -2.14 18.87 4.09
C ALA A 135 -0.69 19.36 3.92
N LEU A 136 -0.05 19.08 2.78
CA LEU A 136 1.29 19.61 2.47
C LEU A 136 1.25 21.13 2.28
N ASN A 137 0.23 21.66 1.60
CA ASN A 137 0.03 23.10 1.45
C ASN A 137 -0.23 23.78 2.81
N GLU A 138 -1.03 23.17 3.68
CA GLU A 138 -1.25 23.67 5.05
C GLU A 138 0.04 23.64 5.88
N LYS A 139 0.79 22.54 5.82
CA LYS A 139 2.08 22.42 6.51
C LYS A 139 3.04 23.53 6.07
N THR A 140 3.20 23.76 4.78
CA THR A 140 4.10 24.81 4.27
C THR A 140 3.65 26.21 4.68
N ALA A 141 2.33 26.47 4.73
CA ALA A 141 1.79 27.72 5.24
C ALA A 141 2.05 27.92 6.74
N VAL A 142 1.94 26.85 7.54
CA VAL A 142 2.27 26.88 8.98
C VAL A 142 3.76 27.08 9.20
N GLU A 143 4.63 26.42 8.43
CA GLU A 143 6.08 26.60 8.49
C GLU A 143 6.48 28.04 8.16
N ALA A 144 5.88 28.67 7.14
CA ALA A 144 6.13 30.07 6.82
C ALA A 144 5.72 31.02 7.96
N LYS A 145 4.53 30.83 8.55
CA LYS A 145 4.07 31.62 9.71
C LYS A 145 4.96 31.43 10.93
N LEU A 146 5.44 30.21 11.15
CA LEU A 146 6.36 29.91 12.23
C LEU A 146 7.68 30.68 12.04
N GLU A 147 8.20 30.73 10.82
CA GLU A 147 9.44 31.44 10.54
C GLU A 147 9.28 32.96 10.69
N GLU A 148 8.15 33.52 10.23
CA GLU A 148 7.82 34.94 10.47
C GLU A 148 7.66 35.25 11.97
N ALA A 149 7.01 34.38 12.74
CA ALA A 149 6.87 34.57 14.18
C ALA A 149 8.24 34.51 14.88
N LYS A 150 9.15 33.65 14.45
CA LYS A 150 10.52 33.60 14.97
C LYS A 150 11.30 34.87 14.64
N SER A 151 11.18 35.41 13.43
CA SER A 151 11.89 36.65 13.06
C SER A 151 11.39 37.82 13.90
N ARG A 152 10.07 37.97 14.05
CA ARG A 152 9.46 38.99 14.92
C ARG A 152 9.91 38.84 16.38
N ALA A 153 9.91 37.62 16.91
CA ALA A 153 10.39 37.37 18.27
C ALA A 153 11.89 37.69 18.45
N ALA A 154 12.71 37.45 17.43
CA ALA A 154 14.14 37.80 17.47
C ALA A 154 14.35 39.31 17.45
N GLU A 155 13.62 40.04 16.61
CA GLU A 155 13.62 41.51 16.55
C GLU A 155 13.15 42.13 17.87
N ASP A 156 12.05 41.63 18.43
CA ASP A 156 11.54 42.07 19.73
C ASP A 156 12.56 41.82 20.85
N ALA A 157 13.22 40.66 20.85
CA ALA A 157 14.25 40.36 21.82
C ALA A 157 15.47 41.29 21.68
N GLU A 158 15.84 41.69 20.45
CA GLU A 158 16.90 42.66 20.21
C GLU A 158 16.51 44.07 20.68
N ARG A 159 15.29 44.51 20.37
CA ARG A 159 14.75 45.78 20.84
C ARG A 159 14.76 45.85 22.37
N LEU A 160 14.23 44.83 23.05
CA LEU A 160 14.20 44.77 24.51
C LEU A 160 15.61 44.75 25.12
N ARG A 161 16.57 44.05 24.51
CA ARG A 161 17.97 44.12 24.94
C ARG A 161 18.51 45.55 24.85
N GLY A 162 18.22 46.25 23.76
CA GLY A 162 18.56 47.66 23.58
C GLY A 162 17.95 48.56 24.64
N GLU A 163 16.65 48.42 24.89
CA GLU A 163 15.92 49.16 25.93
C GLU A 163 16.51 48.93 27.33
N VAL A 164 16.82 47.67 27.69
CA VAL A 164 17.48 47.33 28.96
C VAL A 164 18.86 47.98 29.06
N THR A 165 19.67 47.93 28.00
CA THR A 165 21.00 48.56 28.02
C THR A 165 20.93 50.08 28.13
N ASN A 166 19.97 50.71 27.44
CA ASN A 166 19.76 52.15 27.49
C ASN A 166 19.24 52.58 28.86
N GLY A 167 18.24 51.88 29.40
CA GLY A 167 17.68 52.14 30.73
C GLY A 167 18.71 51.96 31.84
N TRP A 168 19.56 50.93 31.74
CA TRP A 168 20.69 50.76 32.66
C TRP A 168 21.68 51.94 32.58
N ALA A 169 22.02 52.39 31.37
CA ALA A 169 22.95 53.50 31.19
C ALA A 169 22.39 54.81 31.77
N LEU A 170 21.12 55.10 31.50
CA LEU A 170 20.40 56.26 32.06
C LEU A 170 20.33 56.20 33.59
N GLY A 171 19.85 55.09 34.16
CA GLY A 171 19.75 54.96 35.62
C GLY A 171 21.12 55.01 36.31
N LYS A 172 22.18 54.51 35.67
CA LYS A 172 23.55 54.67 36.16
C LYS A 172 23.98 56.14 36.13
N GLU A 173 23.69 56.87 35.07
CA GLU A 173 24.03 58.29 34.95
C GLU A 173 23.26 59.14 35.96
N GLU A 174 21.96 58.89 36.14
CA GLU A 174 21.11 59.52 37.15
C GLU A 174 21.63 59.23 38.56
N PHE A 175 21.95 57.97 38.88
CA PHE A 175 22.54 57.62 40.18
C PHE A 175 23.86 58.34 40.43
N LEU A 176 24.76 58.41 39.44
CA LEU A 176 26.03 59.13 39.57
C LEU A 176 25.86 60.63 39.78
N LYS A 177 24.73 61.21 39.32
CA LYS A 177 24.36 62.61 39.54
C LYS A 177 23.52 62.82 40.80
N SER A 178 23.12 61.76 41.50
CA SER A 178 22.25 61.86 42.67
C SER A 178 23.01 62.38 43.91
N PRO A 179 22.34 63.12 44.82
CA PRO A 179 22.93 63.53 46.08
C PRO A 179 23.26 62.34 46.98
N GLU A 180 22.53 61.21 46.86
CA GLU A 180 22.85 59.97 47.57
C GLU A 180 24.24 59.44 47.24
N PHE A 181 24.62 59.45 45.95
CA PHE A 181 25.95 59.07 45.51
C PHE A 181 27.02 60.05 46.01
N GLU A 182 26.74 61.36 45.98
CA GLU A 182 27.66 62.38 46.49
C GLU A 182 27.88 62.24 48.00
N CYS A 183 26.83 62.07 48.79
CA CYS A 183 26.89 61.78 50.23
C CYS A 183 27.72 60.51 50.50
N LEU A 184 27.50 59.44 49.72
CA LEU A 184 28.27 58.21 49.85
C LEU A 184 29.76 58.39 49.51
N CYS A 185 30.07 59.23 48.51
CA CYS A 185 31.44 59.63 48.17
C CYS A 185 32.11 60.41 49.30
N VAL A 186 31.43 61.42 49.86
CA VAL A 186 31.91 62.19 51.02
C VAL A 186 32.20 61.26 52.20
N LYS A 187 31.20 60.45 52.59
CA LYS A 187 31.31 59.48 53.70
C LYS A 187 32.50 58.53 53.53
N LYS A 188 32.70 57.98 52.33
CA LYS A 188 33.87 57.13 52.03
C LYS A 188 35.18 57.92 52.07
N SER A 189 35.23 59.11 51.48
CA SER A 189 36.45 59.93 51.43
C SER A 189 36.96 60.31 52.82
N VAL A 190 36.06 60.67 53.73
CA VAL A 190 36.37 60.96 55.14
C VAL A 190 36.89 59.71 55.83
N ALA A 191 36.26 58.56 55.63
CA ALA A 191 36.73 57.29 56.19
C ALA A 191 38.14 56.90 55.69
N TYR A 192 38.40 57.06 54.38
CA TYR A 192 39.73 56.84 53.79
C TYR A 192 40.77 57.82 54.33
N PHE A 193 40.44 59.11 54.37
CA PHE A 193 41.34 60.16 54.87
C PHE A 193 41.71 59.92 56.33
N ARG A 194 40.72 59.62 57.17
CA ARG A 194 40.92 59.29 58.58
C ARG A 194 41.83 58.07 58.74
N SER A 195 41.54 56.99 58.01
CA SER A 195 42.35 55.75 58.08
C SER A 195 43.79 55.97 57.60
N GLY A 196 43.98 56.69 56.48
CA GLY A 196 45.30 57.00 55.94
C GLY A 196 46.10 57.95 56.83
N PHE A 197 45.45 58.98 57.37
CA PHE A 197 46.04 59.92 58.31
C PHE A 197 46.47 59.24 59.60
N GLU A 198 45.62 58.39 60.18
CA GLU A 198 45.97 57.58 61.35
C GLU A 198 47.17 56.66 61.06
N GLY A 199 47.24 56.05 59.86
CA GLY A 199 48.39 55.28 59.41
C GLY A 199 49.67 56.10 59.28
N CYS A 200 49.61 57.31 58.72
CA CYS A 200 50.74 58.23 58.60
C CYS A 200 51.25 58.69 59.98
N VAL A 201 50.34 59.04 60.89
CA VAL A 201 50.67 59.37 62.28
C VAL A 201 51.35 58.19 62.99
N ALA A 202 50.87 56.96 62.77
CA ALA A 202 51.50 55.77 63.34
C ALA A 202 52.95 55.59 62.86
N GLN A 203 53.24 55.89 61.58
CA GLN A 203 54.61 55.85 61.04
C GLN A 203 55.53 56.90 61.66
N PHE A 204 55.08 58.16 61.80
CA PHE A 204 55.88 59.20 62.45
C PHE A 204 56.23 58.85 63.90
N ARG A 205 55.26 58.26 64.63
CA ARG A 205 55.48 57.77 66.00
C ARG A 205 56.48 56.61 66.04
N ALA A 206 56.42 55.69 65.08
CA ALA A 206 57.39 54.59 64.97
C ALA A 206 58.81 55.08 64.63
N ASN A 207 58.95 56.20 63.91
CA ASN A 207 60.23 56.81 63.54
C ASN A 207 60.81 57.74 64.62
N GLY A 208 60.18 57.84 65.80
CA GLY A 208 60.73 58.59 66.94
C GLY A 208 60.47 60.10 66.92
N TYR A 209 59.47 60.58 66.16
CA TYR A 209 59.07 61.99 66.15
C TYR A 209 58.28 62.35 67.44
N PRO A 210 58.76 63.25 68.31
CA PRO A 210 58.10 63.60 69.56
C PRO A 210 57.06 64.72 69.38
N GLU A 211 55.90 64.56 70.01
CA GLU A 211 54.72 65.44 69.86
C GLU A 211 54.90 66.84 70.51
N GLU A 212 55.93 67.03 71.34
CA GLU A 212 56.17 68.22 72.18
C GLU A 212 56.85 69.40 71.47
N GLU A 213 57.51 69.22 70.33
CA GLU A 213 58.29 70.29 69.66
C GLU A 213 57.44 71.27 68.81
N HIS A 214 56.21 70.92 68.46
CA HIS A 214 55.33 71.76 67.64
C HIS A 214 53.89 71.76 68.17
N PRO A 215 53.53 72.66 69.10
CA PRO A 215 52.26 72.62 69.83
C PRO A 215 51.01 72.97 68.99
N ALA A 216 51.12 73.12 67.66
CA ALA A 216 50.04 73.74 66.88
C ALA A 216 49.71 73.14 65.50
N SER A 217 50.16 71.96 65.04
CA SER A 217 49.87 71.63 63.62
C SER A 217 49.54 70.19 63.18
N PHE A 218 49.42 69.17 64.04
CA PHE A 218 48.95 67.84 63.57
C PHE A 218 47.89 67.17 64.45
N LEU A 219 47.95 67.34 65.78
CA LEU A 219 46.91 66.81 66.68
C LEU A 219 45.59 67.57 66.57
N ASP A 220 45.64 68.87 66.29
CA ASP A 220 44.45 69.70 66.09
C ASP A 220 43.65 69.24 64.87
N ALA A 221 44.35 68.89 63.78
CA ALA A 221 43.75 68.25 62.61
C ALA A 221 43.12 66.88 62.96
N LYS A 222 43.78 66.05 63.79
CA LYS A 222 43.23 64.75 64.22
C LYS A 222 41.95 64.90 65.05
N LYS A 223 41.90 65.91 65.93
CA LYS A 223 40.72 66.19 66.76
C LYS A 223 39.60 66.80 65.93
N ALA A 224 39.91 67.78 65.08
CA ALA A 224 38.96 68.38 64.14
C ALA A 224 38.31 67.33 63.22
N LEU A 225 39.06 66.31 62.80
CA LEU A 225 38.51 65.19 62.01
C LEU A 225 37.57 64.26 62.79
N ARG A 226 37.74 64.13 64.12
CA ARG A 226 36.86 63.31 64.96
C ARG A 226 35.59 64.07 65.35
N ASP A 227 35.68 65.39 65.43
CA ASP A 227 34.60 66.30 65.80
C ASP A 227 33.80 66.81 64.59
N MET A 228 34.19 66.45 63.36
CA MET A 228 33.39 66.68 62.15
C MET A 228 32.04 65.93 62.24
N PRO A 229 30.91 66.59 61.94
CA PRO A 229 29.61 65.92 61.92
C PRO A 229 29.58 64.82 60.86
N GLU A 230 28.95 63.69 61.17
CA GLU A 230 28.50 62.75 60.15
C GLU A 230 27.26 63.41 59.51
N ASP A 231 27.47 64.23 58.47
CA ASP A 231 26.36 64.89 57.76
C ASP A 231 25.49 63.84 57.06
N ASP A 232 24.41 63.43 57.74
CA ASP A 232 23.24 62.78 57.16
C ASP A 232 22.28 63.90 56.71
N GLU A 233 22.60 64.64 55.64
CA GLU A 233 21.65 65.56 55.02
C GLU A 233 20.64 64.76 54.18
N GLU A 234 19.46 64.49 54.76
CA GLU A 234 18.25 64.20 53.99
C GLU A 234 17.80 65.48 53.25
N ALA A 235 18.20 65.60 51.99
CA ALA A 235 17.67 66.62 51.11
C ALA A 235 16.23 66.24 50.72
N ALA A 236 15.26 66.94 51.31
CA ALA A 236 13.91 67.03 50.80
C ALA A 236 13.93 67.75 49.45
N GLU A 237 13.35 67.15 48.42
CA GLU A 237 12.88 67.90 47.25
C GLU A 237 11.39 67.65 47.03
N GLU A 238 10.66 68.76 47.12
CA GLU A 238 9.27 68.92 46.71
C GLU A 238 9.15 68.95 45.16
N GLU A 239 7.92 68.68 44.74
CA GLU A 239 7.31 68.53 43.42
C GLU A 239 7.78 69.44 42.26
N GLU A 240 7.73 68.90 41.03
CA GLU A 240 7.14 69.60 39.88
C GLU A 240 6.28 68.63 39.03
N GLU A 241 4.96 68.83 39.10
CA GLU A 241 3.99 68.50 38.04
C GLU A 241 4.19 69.49 36.88
N GLU A 242 4.36 69.05 35.63
CA GLU A 242 3.77 69.70 34.44
C GLU A 242 3.62 68.69 33.27
N GLU A 243 2.39 68.66 32.72
CA GLU A 243 1.82 68.09 31.46
C GLU A 243 2.37 66.80 30.79
#